data_AF-A0A954KSM7-F1
#
_entry.id   AF-A0A954KSM7-F1
#
_cell.length_a   1.000
_cell.length_b   1.000
_cell.length_c   1.000
_cell.angle_alpha   90.00
_cell.angle_beta   90.00
_cell.angle_gamma   90.00
#
_symmetry.space_group_name_H-M   'P 1'
#
loop_
_entity.id
_entity.type
_entity.pdbx_description
1 polymer ?
#
loop_
_entity_poly.entity_id
_entity_poly.type
_entity_poly.pdbx_seq_one_letter_code
_entity_poly.pdbx_strand_id
1 'polypeptide(L)'
;WGVVGGLGFPIGQAFQAASASDSAGFQEAMPILWGINHWNMMECAFGFVAGGVLGFGVWLHRKRIDESESDESITLPLTWEVCLVVGYLYMMLVAWFLEETQFGRFYEYGLVMAIIPVIGVMGGRYWPYLYALPIVAMPIAGKTFRAVSLGTSTNPPLVPTDIGWLMIVTFPLLILTIIALHCAKPDNVRISSRQFGAWGLLATSTCYFLFNFTFLSFPWSWLKEWQMQSTSGMIYIIAWVVLSLAAYLVLLKSKASKHF
;
A
#
# COMPACT_ATOMS: atom_id res chain seq x y z
N TRP A 1 -18.21 -1.83 5.68
CA TRP A 1 -17.16 -1.30 4.78
C TRP A 1 -16.14 -2.35 4.40
N GLY A 2 -15.42 -2.99 5.34
CA GLY A 2 -14.45 -4.06 5.02
C GLY A 2 -15.02 -5.21 4.17
N VAL A 3 -16.20 -5.74 4.53
CA VAL A 3 -16.88 -6.79 3.74
C VAL A 3 -17.19 -6.33 2.31
N VAL A 4 -17.69 -5.10 2.14
CA VAL A 4 -18.03 -4.55 0.82
C VAL A 4 -16.77 -4.25 0.00
N GLY A 5 -15.71 -3.73 0.64
CA GLY A 5 -14.42 -3.52 -0.02
C GLY A 5 -13.76 -4.83 -0.46
N GLY A 6 -13.98 -5.91 0.31
CA GLY A 6 -13.56 -7.26 -0.04
C GLY A 6 -14.16 -7.79 -1.35
N LEU A 7 -15.28 -7.22 -1.83
CA LEU A 7 -15.83 -7.54 -3.15
C LEU A 7 -14.90 -7.16 -4.30
N GLY A 8 -13.88 -6.34 -4.07
CA GLY A 8 -12.86 -6.06 -5.08
C GLY A 8 -12.17 -7.33 -5.58
N PHE A 9 -11.97 -8.33 -4.72
CA PHE A 9 -11.32 -9.57 -5.11
C PHE A 9 -12.18 -10.39 -6.10
N PRO A 10 -13.44 -10.77 -5.78
CA PRO A 10 -14.29 -11.48 -6.74
C PRO A 10 -14.57 -10.66 -8.01
N ILE A 11 -14.65 -9.33 -7.95
CA ILE A 11 -14.78 -8.49 -9.15
C ILE A 11 -13.53 -8.60 -10.03
N GLY A 12 -12.34 -8.49 -9.44
CA GLY A 12 -11.09 -8.66 -10.19
C GLY A 12 -10.94 -10.07 -10.77
N GLN A 13 -11.32 -11.10 -10.03
CA GLN A 13 -11.36 -12.49 -10.50
C GLN A 13 -12.38 -12.68 -11.64
N ALA A 14 -13.53 -12.00 -11.59
CA ALA A 14 -14.51 -12.04 -12.67
C ALA A 14 -13.95 -11.45 -13.98
N PHE A 15 -13.16 -10.37 -13.92
CA PHE A 15 -12.46 -9.85 -15.10
C PHE A 15 -11.43 -10.82 -15.67
N GLN A 16 -10.68 -11.52 -14.80
CA GLN A 16 -9.76 -12.57 -15.24
C GLN A 16 -10.50 -13.72 -15.92
N ALA A 17 -11.58 -14.21 -15.29
CA ALA A 17 -12.39 -15.30 -15.82
C ALA A 17 -13.03 -14.93 -17.16
N ALA A 18 -13.61 -13.72 -17.26
CA ALA A 18 -14.22 -13.23 -18.49
C ALA A 18 -13.22 -13.21 -19.65
N SER A 19 -12.04 -12.61 -19.45
CA SER A 19 -11.01 -12.56 -20.49
C SER A 19 -10.44 -13.93 -20.85
N ALA A 20 -10.32 -14.84 -19.87
CA ALA A 20 -9.88 -16.20 -20.13
C ALA A 20 -10.92 -17.03 -20.90
N SER A 21 -12.21 -16.75 -20.71
CA SER A 21 -13.31 -17.49 -21.34
C SER A 21 -13.62 -17.05 -22.78
N ASP A 22 -13.58 -15.75 -23.06
CA ASP A 22 -13.79 -15.18 -24.40
C ASP A 22 -12.96 -13.90 -24.52
N SER A 23 -11.69 -14.07 -24.90
CA SER A 23 -10.75 -12.97 -25.01
C SER A 23 -11.13 -11.98 -26.13
N ALA A 24 -11.78 -12.44 -27.20
CA ALA A 24 -12.19 -11.60 -28.31
C ALA A 24 -13.39 -10.72 -27.92
N GLY A 25 -14.45 -11.32 -27.38
CA GLY A 25 -15.62 -10.58 -26.90
C GLY A 25 -15.28 -9.66 -25.72
N PHE A 26 -14.37 -10.06 -24.85
CA PHE A 26 -13.90 -9.20 -23.76
C PHE A 26 -13.14 -7.96 -24.29
N GLN A 27 -12.28 -8.13 -25.30
CA GLN A 27 -11.58 -7.01 -25.93
C GLN A 27 -12.52 -6.07 -26.67
N GLU A 28 -13.55 -6.60 -27.33
CA GLU A 28 -14.59 -5.79 -27.99
C GLU A 28 -15.42 -5.00 -26.96
N ALA A 29 -15.81 -5.62 -25.85
CA ALA A 29 -16.59 -4.98 -24.80
C ALA A 29 -15.79 -3.96 -23.97
N MET A 30 -14.49 -4.21 -23.78
CA MET A 30 -13.59 -3.39 -22.97
C MET A 30 -12.28 -3.07 -23.71
N PRO A 31 -12.32 -2.29 -24.81
CA PRO A 31 -11.15 -2.04 -25.65
C PRO A 31 -10.05 -1.27 -24.93
N ILE A 32 -10.39 -0.50 -23.89
CA ILE A 32 -9.41 0.20 -23.04
C ILE A 32 -8.54 -0.76 -22.21
N LEU A 33 -9.01 -1.99 -22.00
CA LEU A 33 -8.30 -3.03 -21.25
C LEU A 33 -7.45 -3.94 -22.15
N TRP A 34 -7.36 -3.62 -23.44
CA TRP A 34 -6.55 -4.37 -24.39
C TRP A 34 -5.06 -4.29 -24.05
N GLY A 35 -4.36 -5.43 -24.20
CA GLY A 35 -2.93 -5.54 -23.89
C GLY A 35 -2.59 -5.47 -22.39
N ILE A 36 -3.58 -5.39 -21.50
CA ILE A 36 -3.34 -5.43 -20.05
C ILE A 36 -3.04 -6.86 -19.61
N ASN A 37 -2.02 -7.02 -18.77
CA ASN A 37 -1.83 -8.26 -18.03
C ASN A 37 -3.03 -8.50 -17.08
N HIS A 38 -3.77 -9.58 -17.30
CA HIS A 38 -4.99 -9.91 -16.54
C HIS A 38 -4.77 -10.06 -15.03
N TRP A 39 -3.55 -10.44 -14.61
CA TRP A 39 -3.16 -10.43 -13.20
C TRP A 39 -3.14 -9.01 -12.65
N ASN A 40 -2.41 -8.11 -13.31
CA ASN A 40 -2.35 -6.69 -12.92
C ASN A 40 -3.73 -6.02 -12.94
N MET A 41 -4.59 -6.39 -13.90
CA MET A 41 -5.97 -5.89 -13.98
C MET A 41 -6.79 -6.28 -12.76
N MET A 42 -6.68 -7.53 -12.30
CA MET A 42 -7.35 -8.01 -11.09
C MET A 42 -6.87 -7.25 -9.85
N GLU A 43 -5.56 -7.06 -9.71
CA GLU A 43 -5.00 -6.31 -8.58
C GLU A 43 -5.44 -4.84 -8.59
N CYS A 44 -5.48 -4.21 -9.78
CA CYS A 44 -5.97 -2.84 -9.94
C CYS A 44 -7.46 -2.72 -9.60
N ALA A 45 -8.29 -3.65 -10.09
CA ALA A 45 -9.73 -3.67 -9.79
C ALA A 45 -9.98 -3.90 -8.30
N PHE A 46 -9.25 -4.84 -7.69
CA PHE A 46 -9.29 -5.09 -6.26
C PHE A 46 -8.93 -3.83 -5.46
N GLY A 47 -7.79 -3.22 -5.75
CA GLY A 47 -7.31 -2.02 -5.06
C GLY A 47 -8.26 -0.83 -5.22
N PHE A 48 -8.81 -0.63 -6.43
CA PHE A 48 -9.78 0.44 -6.71
C PHE A 48 -11.07 0.26 -5.90
N VAL A 49 -11.66 -0.93 -5.92
CA VAL A 49 -12.91 -1.21 -5.17
C VAL A 49 -12.65 -1.16 -3.67
N ALA A 50 -11.62 -1.86 -3.17
CA ALA A 50 -11.31 -1.89 -1.76
C ALA A 50 -10.98 -0.50 -1.21
N GLY A 51 -10.07 0.23 -1.88
CA GLY A 51 -9.69 1.58 -1.50
C GLY A 51 -10.84 2.58 -1.62
N GLY A 52 -11.61 2.53 -2.70
CA GLY A 52 -12.75 3.40 -2.93
C GLY A 52 -13.86 3.20 -1.89
N VAL A 53 -14.23 1.95 -1.61
CA VAL A 53 -15.27 1.61 -0.64
C VAL A 53 -14.83 1.94 0.80
N LEU A 54 -13.59 1.61 1.18
CA LEU A 54 -13.08 1.94 2.51
C LEU A 54 -12.94 3.45 2.69
N GLY A 55 -12.36 4.15 1.72
CA GLY A 55 -12.23 5.61 1.74
C GLY A 55 -13.58 6.32 1.80
N PHE A 56 -14.56 5.87 1.01
CA PHE A 56 -15.92 6.39 1.07
C PHE A 56 -16.58 6.12 2.42
N GLY A 57 -16.38 4.94 3.00
CA GLY A 57 -16.88 4.61 4.32
C GLY A 57 -16.31 5.51 5.43
N VAL A 58 -15.00 5.72 5.43
CA VAL A 58 -14.34 6.67 6.35
C VAL A 58 -14.88 8.08 6.15
N TRP A 59 -15.04 8.53 4.90
CA TRP A 59 -15.59 9.85 4.60
C TRP A 59 -17.04 10.00 5.08
N LEU A 60 -17.89 9.00 4.86
CA LEU A 60 -19.30 9.03 5.27
C LEU A 60 -19.44 9.11 6.79
N HIS A 61 -18.59 8.38 7.52
CA HIS A 61 -18.63 8.31 8.99
C HIS A 61 -17.65 9.26 9.68
N ARG A 62 -16.98 10.15 8.94
CA ARG A 62 -15.93 11.04 9.46
C ARG A 62 -16.29 11.78 10.75
N LYS A 63 -17.54 12.24 10.90
CA LYS A 63 -18.00 12.94 12.11
C LYS A 63 -17.97 12.04 13.35
N ARG A 64 -18.38 10.79 13.21
CA ARG A 64 -18.36 9.79 14.30
C ARG A 64 -16.95 9.35 14.68
N ILE A 65 -16.01 9.44 13.73
CA ILE A 65 -14.60 9.10 13.95
C ILE A 65 -13.87 10.26 14.65
N ASP A 66 -14.25 11.50 14.36
CA ASP A 66 -13.63 12.72 14.91
C ASP A 66 -14.03 13.00 16.38
N GLU A 67 -15.14 12.41 16.85
CA GLU A 67 -15.78 12.72 18.14
C GLU A 67 -15.17 11.98 19.35
N SER A 68 -14.07 11.22 19.21
CA SER A 68 -13.47 10.46 20.33
C SER A 68 -12.31 11.18 21.01
N GLU A 69 -12.58 12.27 21.73
CA GLU A 69 -11.71 12.72 22.83
C GLU A 69 -12.20 12.04 24.11
N SER A 70 -11.69 10.84 24.41
CA SER A 70 -11.83 10.27 25.75
C SER A 70 -10.65 10.74 26.59
N ASP A 71 -10.91 11.35 27.75
CA ASP A 71 -9.90 11.87 28.69
C ASP A 71 -8.93 10.79 29.22
N GLU A 72 -9.25 9.50 29.06
CA GLU A 72 -8.35 8.38 29.32
C GLU A 72 -7.94 7.68 28.02
N SER A 73 -6.85 8.14 27.40
CA SER A 73 -6.21 7.37 26.34
C SER A 73 -5.46 6.19 26.97
N ILE A 74 -6.08 5.00 27.02
CA ILE A 74 -5.39 3.77 27.39
C ILE A 74 -4.36 3.49 26.29
N THR A 75 -3.09 3.77 26.59
CA THR A 75 -1.97 3.46 25.69
C THR A 75 -1.28 2.18 26.14
N LEU A 76 -0.96 1.31 25.18
CA LEU A 76 -0.18 0.11 25.43
C LEU A 76 1.19 0.52 25.98
N PRO A 77 1.71 -0.18 27.00
CA PRO A 77 3.08 0.02 27.44
C PRO A 77 4.05 -0.19 26.26
N LEU A 78 5.11 0.62 26.19
CA LEU A 78 6.10 0.56 25.10
C LEU A 78 6.64 -0.86 24.87
N THR A 79 6.86 -1.62 25.95
CA THR A 79 7.29 -3.02 25.88
C THR A 79 6.34 -3.87 25.04
N TRP A 80 5.02 -3.72 25.26
CA TRP A 80 4.01 -4.44 24.49
C TRP A 80 3.94 -3.95 23.05
N GLU A 81 4.09 -2.65 22.79
CA GLU A 81 4.18 -2.14 21.43
C GLU A 81 5.35 -2.77 20.67
N VAL A 82 6.54 -2.82 21.29
CA VAL A 82 7.75 -3.43 20.71
C VAL A 82 7.56 -4.93 20.51
N CYS A 83 7.06 -5.65 21.53
CA CYS A 83 6.81 -7.09 21.44
C CYS A 83 5.86 -7.44 20.30
N LEU A 84 4.76 -6.70 20.16
CA LEU A 84 3.80 -6.91 19.08
C LEU A 84 4.44 -6.61 17.71
N VAL A 85 5.29 -5.57 17.58
CA VAL A 85 5.91 -5.20 16.30
C VAL A 85 6.91 -6.27 15.90
N VAL A 86 7.80 -6.64 16.81
CA VAL A 86 8.80 -7.69 16.57
C VAL A 86 8.12 -9.02 16.28
N GLY A 87 7.09 -9.37 17.04
CA GLY A 87 6.29 -10.59 16.80
C GLY A 87 5.63 -10.57 15.42
N TYR A 88 5.00 -9.46 15.04
CA TYR A 88 4.37 -9.31 13.73
C TYR A 88 5.38 -9.45 12.59
N LEU A 89 6.51 -8.74 12.66
CA LEU A 89 7.58 -8.81 11.65
C LEU A 89 8.21 -10.20 11.57
N TYR A 90 8.43 -10.84 12.71
CA TYR A 90 8.93 -12.21 12.77
C TYR A 90 7.96 -13.18 12.10
N MET A 91 6.67 -13.10 12.40
CA MET A 91 5.68 -13.96 11.73
C MET A 91 5.62 -13.68 10.23
N MET A 92 5.76 -12.42 9.79
CA MET A 92 5.83 -12.06 8.36
C MET A 92 7.03 -12.72 7.69
N LEU A 93 8.19 -12.67 8.33
CA LEU A 93 9.41 -13.30 7.84
C LEU A 93 9.28 -14.81 7.78
N VAL A 94 8.78 -15.44 8.84
CA VAL A 94 8.59 -16.90 8.89
C VAL A 94 7.59 -17.34 7.82
N ALA A 95 6.47 -16.64 7.67
CA ALA A 95 5.48 -16.95 6.65
C ALA A 95 6.04 -16.83 5.24
N TRP A 96 6.90 -15.84 4.99
CA TRP A 96 7.62 -15.71 3.73
C TRP A 96 8.57 -16.87 3.44
N PHE A 97 9.25 -17.43 4.45
CA PHE A 97 10.08 -18.63 4.28
C PHE A 97 9.26 -19.92 4.15
N LEU A 98 8.06 -19.94 4.74
CA LEU A 98 7.18 -21.10 4.81
C LEU A 98 5.96 -20.99 3.88
N GLU A 99 6.04 -20.13 2.86
CA GLU A 99 4.93 -19.76 1.95
C GLU A 99 4.23 -21.00 1.38
N GLU A 100 5.00 -22.03 1.00
CA GLU A 100 4.49 -23.27 0.40
C GLU A 100 3.85 -24.25 1.40
N THR A 101 4.00 -24.02 2.71
CA THR A 101 3.53 -24.93 3.76
C THR A 101 2.11 -24.59 4.22
N GLN A 102 1.48 -25.51 4.96
CA GLN A 102 0.19 -25.21 5.63
C GLN A 102 0.29 -24.04 6.60
N PHE A 103 1.48 -23.80 7.17
CA PHE A 103 1.72 -22.65 8.04
C PHE A 103 1.71 -21.33 7.26
N GLY A 104 2.34 -21.29 6.08
CA GLY A 104 2.27 -20.15 5.15
C GLY A 104 0.83 -19.83 4.77
N ARG A 105 0.06 -20.85 4.35
CA ARG A 105 -1.37 -20.69 4.03
C ARG A 105 -2.22 -20.25 5.22
N PHE A 106 -1.93 -20.76 6.43
CA PHE A 106 -2.62 -20.33 7.64
C PHE A 106 -2.35 -18.86 7.96
N TYR A 107 -1.10 -18.43 7.78
CA TYR A 107 -0.71 -17.03 7.96
C TYR A 107 -1.37 -16.11 6.92
N GLU A 108 -1.54 -16.59 5.69
CA GLU A 108 -2.26 -15.89 4.62
C GLU A 108 -3.75 -15.72 4.90
N TYR A 109 -4.35 -16.49 5.83
CA TYR A 109 -5.68 -16.18 6.32
C TYR A 109 -5.64 -14.83 7.04
N GLY A 110 -6.15 -13.80 6.36
CA GLY A 110 -6.06 -12.39 6.76
C GLY A 110 -6.51 -12.05 8.18
N LEU A 111 -7.17 -12.96 8.91
CA LEU A 111 -7.48 -12.84 10.33
C LEU A 111 -6.22 -12.70 11.20
N VAL A 112 -5.20 -13.54 11.02
CA VAL A 112 -3.95 -13.45 11.82
C VAL A 112 -3.20 -12.17 11.49
N MET A 113 -3.18 -11.82 10.20
CA MET A 113 -2.59 -10.59 9.68
C MET A 113 -3.34 -9.31 10.05
N ALA A 114 -4.63 -9.39 10.37
CA ALA A 114 -5.44 -8.23 10.72
C ALA A 114 -5.49 -7.98 12.23
N ILE A 115 -5.58 -9.04 13.05
CA ILE A 115 -5.81 -8.90 14.50
C ILE A 115 -4.65 -8.16 15.18
N ILE A 116 -3.39 -8.56 14.91
CA ILE A 116 -2.23 -7.94 15.56
C ILE A 116 -2.12 -6.45 15.19
N PRO A 117 -2.19 -6.05 13.90
CA PRO A 117 -2.25 -4.64 13.54
C PRO A 117 -3.42 -3.88 14.12
N VAL A 118 -4.61 -4.48 14.22
CA VAL A 118 -5.78 -3.81 14.82
C VAL A 118 -5.53 -3.52 16.30
N ILE A 119 -5.06 -4.50 17.08
CA ILE A 119 -4.71 -4.31 18.49
C ILE A 119 -3.63 -3.23 18.63
N GLY A 120 -2.59 -3.32 17.80
CA GLY A 120 -1.51 -2.37 17.77
C GLY A 120 -1.99 -0.95 17.46
N VAL A 121 -2.74 -0.75 16.37
CA VAL A 121 -3.22 0.57 15.94
C VAL A 121 -4.23 1.17 16.93
N MET A 122 -5.08 0.35 17.55
CA MET A 122 -6.07 0.83 18.51
C MET A 122 -5.46 1.18 19.88
N GLY A 123 -4.48 0.41 20.35
CA GLY A 123 -3.90 0.60 21.69
C GLY A 123 -2.53 1.29 21.69
N GLY A 124 -1.80 1.25 20.59
CA GLY A 124 -0.40 1.68 20.52
C GLY A 124 -0.25 3.12 20.03
N ARG A 125 0.70 3.82 20.61
CA ARG A 125 1.08 5.18 20.21
C ARG A 125 1.84 5.20 18.88
N TYR A 126 2.74 4.25 18.65
CA TYR A 126 3.60 4.21 17.47
C TYR A 126 2.97 3.44 16.31
N TRP A 127 2.11 2.49 16.63
CA TRP A 127 1.50 1.56 15.67
C TRP A 127 0.74 2.18 14.51
N PRO A 128 -0.13 3.20 14.69
CA PRO A 128 -0.83 3.83 13.56
C PRO A 128 0.15 4.33 12.48
N TYR A 129 1.30 4.83 12.91
CA TYR A 129 2.35 5.38 12.05
C TYR A 129 3.22 4.28 11.45
N LEU A 130 3.70 3.35 12.29
CA LEU A 130 4.56 2.24 11.84
C LEU A 130 3.81 1.31 10.88
N TYR A 131 2.54 1.04 11.15
CA TYR A 131 1.71 0.21 10.29
C TYR A 131 1.50 0.87 8.92
N ALA A 132 1.00 2.11 8.91
CA ALA A 132 0.67 2.82 7.69
C ALA A 132 1.87 3.14 6.79
N LEU A 133 3.08 3.26 7.36
CA LEU A 133 4.28 3.64 6.63
C LEU A 133 5.20 2.43 6.33
N PRO A 134 6.20 2.07 7.16
CA PRO A 134 7.18 1.05 6.78
C PRO A 134 6.61 -0.37 6.73
N ILE A 135 5.68 -0.74 7.62
CA ILE A 135 5.18 -2.13 7.69
C ILE A 135 4.37 -2.47 6.43
N VAL A 136 3.42 -1.62 6.04
CA VAL A 136 2.63 -1.83 4.82
C VAL A 136 3.49 -1.66 3.56
N ALA A 137 4.55 -0.83 3.56
CA ALA A 137 5.47 -0.72 2.42
C ALA A 137 6.42 -1.93 2.24
N MET A 138 6.66 -2.71 3.29
CA MET A 138 7.63 -3.80 3.27
C MET A 138 7.34 -4.89 2.21
N PRO A 139 6.10 -5.40 2.05
CA PRO A 139 5.81 -6.41 1.03
C PRO A 139 6.14 -5.94 -0.40
N ILE A 140 5.79 -4.69 -0.75
CA ILE A 140 6.05 -4.16 -2.09
C ILE A 140 7.53 -3.88 -2.32
N ALA A 141 8.27 -3.42 -1.30
CA ALA A 141 9.73 -3.31 -1.36
C ALA A 141 10.39 -4.67 -1.61
N GLY A 142 9.95 -5.70 -0.89
CA GLY A 142 10.44 -7.08 -1.05
C GLY A 142 10.13 -7.67 -2.43
N LYS A 143 8.90 -7.50 -2.93
CA LYS A 143 8.51 -7.91 -4.29
C LYS A 143 9.35 -7.21 -5.37
N THR A 144 9.55 -5.90 -5.21
CA THR A 144 10.37 -5.09 -6.15
C THR A 144 11.81 -5.58 -6.15
N PHE A 145 12.40 -5.80 -4.97
CA PHE A 145 13.75 -6.35 -4.82
C PHE A 145 13.89 -7.73 -5.49
N ARG A 146 12.95 -8.66 -5.23
CA ARG A 146 12.95 -9.97 -5.88
C ARG A 146 12.96 -9.84 -7.41
N ALA A 147 12.14 -8.94 -7.96
CA ALA A 147 11.99 -8.78 -9.39
C ALA A 147 13.23 -8.21 -10.09
N VAL A 148 13.92 -7.23 -9.47
CA VAL A 148 15.00 -6.50 -10.15
C VAL A 148 16.41 -6.88 -9.70
N SER A 149 16.55 -7.54 -8.54
CA SER A 149 17.86 -7.76 -7.91
C SER A 149 18.23 -9.22 -7.62
N LEU A 150 17.30 -10.17 -7.68
CA LEU A 150 17.62 -11.59 -7.51
C LEU A 150 17.89 -12.32 -8.84
N GLY A 151 17.49 -11.74 -9.98
CA GLY A 151 17.61 -12.38 -11.28
C GLY A 151 16.87 -13.72 -11.34
N THR A 152 16.81 -14.31 -12.53
CA THR A 152 16.33 -15.67 -12.78
C THR A 152 17.30 -16.35 -13.74
N SER A 153 17.20 -17.66 -13.92
CA SER A 153 18.01 -18.39 -14.91
C SER A 153 17.88 -17.83 -16.33
N THR A 154 16.76 -17.17 -16.64
CA THR A 154 16.47 -16.58 -17.95
C THR A 154 16.73 -15.08 -18.04
N ASN A 155 16.70 -14.34 -16.92
CA ASN A 155 16.89 -12.89 -16.91
C ASN A 155 17.90 -12.48 -15.83
N PRO A 156 19.04 -11.86 -16.18
CA PRO A 156 19.99 -11.37 -15.18
C PRO A 156 19.38 -10.26 -14.32
N PRO A 157 19.87 -10.05 -13.09
CA PRO A 157 19.42 -8.95 -12.24
C PRO A 157 19.70 -7.60 -12.93
N LEU A 158 18.71 -6.71 -12.91
CA LEU A 158 18.81 -5.34 -13.43
C LEU A 158 19.65 -4.45 -12.51
N VAL A 159 19.63 -4.73 -11.20
CA VAL A 159 20.38 -4.03 -10.17
C VAL A 159 21.17 -5.05 -9.36
N PRO A 160 22.47 -4.83 -9.10
CA PRO A 160 23.26 -5.69 -8.22
C PRO A 160 22.56 -5.95 -6.88
N THR A 161 22.65 -7.18 -6.36
CA THR A 161 21.85 -7.63 -5.21
C THR A 161 22.14 -6.82 -3.95
N ASP A 162 23.39 -6.46 -3.70
CA ASP A 162 23.84 -5.58 -2.62
C ASP A 162 23.24 -4.17 -2.73
N ILE A 163 23.28 -3.59 -3.93
CA ILE A 163 22.66 -2.28 -4.21
C ILE A 163 21.14 -2.36 -4.06
N GLY A 164 20.51 -3.45 -4.49
CA GLY A 164 19.08 -3.70 -4.34
C GLY A 164 18.65 -3.71 -2.87
N TRP A 165 19.37 -4.43 -2.01
CA TRP A 165 19.11 -4.44 -0.58
C TRP A 165 19.21 -3.05 0.04
N LEU A 166 20.20 -2.26 -0.36
CA LEU A 166 20.41 -0.93 0.18
C LEU A 166 19.33 0.06 -0.31
N MET A 167 19.12 0.12 -1.63
CA MET A 167 18.35 1.20 -2.28
C MET A 167 16.85 0.90 -2.40
N ILE A 168 16.45 -0.36 -2.49
CA ILE A 168 15.05 -0.76 -2.67
C ILE A 168 14.41 -1.11 -1.33
N VAL A 169 15.15 -1.79 -0.45
CA VAL A 169 14.63 -2.26 0.83
C VAL A 169 15.03 -1.33 1.96
N THR A 170 16.32 -1.20 2.24
CA THR A 170 16.81 -0.56 3.47
C THR A 170 16.51 0.92 3.51
N PHE A 171 16.90 1.68 2.49
CA PHE A 171 16.79 3.13 2.48
C PHE A 171 15.33 3.62 2.51
N PRO A 172 14.41 3.12 1.67
CA PRO A 172 13.01 3.55 1.71
C PRO A 172 12.32 3.18 3.03
N LEU A 173 12.54 1.96 3.54
CA LEU A 173 11.94 1.54 4.81
C LEU A 173 12.52 2.31 6.00
N LEU A 174 13.82 2.65 5.97
CA LEU A 174 14.43 3.49 6.99
C LEU A 174 13.83 4.90 7.00
N ILE A 175 13.67 5.53 5.83
CA ILE A 175 13.02 6.84 5.71
C ILE A 175 11.59 6.78 6.26
N LEU A 176 10.80 5.80 5.83
CA LEU A 176 9.42 5.64 6.30
C LEU A 176 9.35 5.40 7.81
N THR A 177 10.31 4.66 8.37
CA THR A 177 10.43 4.43 9.81
C THR A 177 10.77 5.72 10.56
N ILE A 178 11.73 6.51 10.07
CA ILE A 178 12.09 7.80 10.67
C ILE A 178 10.89 8.75 10.67
N ILE A 179 10.15 8.81 9.55
CA ILE A 179 8.92 9.62 9.46
C ILE A 179 7.88 9.11 10.46
N ALA A 180 7.65 7.80 10.53
CA ALA A 180 6.69 7.20 11.47
C ALA A 180 7.03 7.53 12.94
N LEU A 181 8.28 7.34 13.33
CA LEU A 181 8.76 7.64 14.68
C LEU A 181 8.70 9.14 14.98
N HIS A 182 8.97 9.99 14.00
CA HIS A 182 8.80 11.43 14.14
C HIS A 182 7.33 11.77 14.42
N CYS A 183 6.40 11.28 13.60
CA CYS A 183 4.96 11.52 13.80
C CYS A 183 4.45 11.01 15.15
N ALA A 184 5.02 9.93 15.67
CA ALA A 184 4.61 9.33 16.94
C ALA A 184 5.11 10.07 18.20
N LYS A 185 5.98 11.08 18.09
CA LYS A 185 6.59 11.76 19.26
C LYS A 185 5.56 12.45 20.19
N PRO A 186 5.78 12.46 21.53
CA PRO A 186 4.94 13.17 22.51
C PRO A 186 4.65 14.61 22.16
N ASP A 187 5.66 15.32 21.68
CA ASP A 187 5.54 16.76 21.39
C ASP A 187 4.72 17.03 20.11
N ASN A 188 4.46 15.99 19.31
CA ASN A 188 3.72 16.05 18.06
C ASN A 188 2.21 15.82 18.22
N VAL A 189 1.68 15.96 19.45
CA VAL A 189 0.21 16.00 19.75
C VAL A 189 -0.55 17.00 18.87
N ARG A 190 0.14 17.95 18.24
CA ARG A 190 -0.43 18.96 17.31
C ARG A 190 -0.49 18.56 15.84
N ILE A 191 0.02 17.39 15.41
CA ILE A 191 -0.19 16.94 14.03
C ILE A 191 -1.64 16.48 13.94
N SER A 192 -2.50 17.35 13.40
CA SER A 192 -3.88 16.97 13.11
C SER A 192 -3.90 15.69 12.27
N SER A 193 -4.79 14.75 12.61
CA SER A 193 -5.01 13.50 11.84
C SER A 193 -5.17 13.76 10.34
N ARG A 194 -5.69 14.94 9.99
CA ARG A 194 -5.82 15.42 8.62
C ARG A 194 -4.48 15.72 7.94
N GLN A 195 -3.54 16.35 8.65
CA GLN A 195 -2.20 16.63 8.15
C GLN A 195 -1.38 15.35 8.02
N PHE A 196 -1.47 14.47 9.03
CA PHE A 196 -0.84 13.14 8.93
C PHE A 196 -1.42 12.34 7.76
N GLY A 197 -2.75 12.29 7.62
CA GLY A 197 -3.40 11.60 6.51
C GLY A 197 -2.95 12.11 5.14
N ALA A 198 -2.79 13.42 4.97
CA ALA A 198 -2.31 13.99 3.71
C ALA A 198 -0.83 13.67 3.44
N TRP A 199 0.06 13.89 4.41
CA TRP A 199 1.48 13.56 4.24
C TRP A 199 1.73 12.06 4.10
N GLY A 200 1.05 11.25 4.90
CA GLY A 200 1.07 9.80 4.82
C GLY A 200 0.58 9.32 3.46
N LEU A 201 -0.51 9.88 2.93
CA LEU A 201 -1.00 9.55 1.60
C LEU A 201 0.01 9.91 0.50
N LEU A 202 0.65 11.09 0.57
CA LEU A 202 1.70 11.47 -0.38
C LEU A 202 2.90 10.52 -0.32
N ALA A 203 3.41 10.26 0.89
CA ALA A 203 4.57 9.41 1.10
C ALA A 203 4.31 7.97 0.62
N THR A 204 3.18 7.38 1.03
CA THR A 204 2.81 6.01 0.68
C THR A 204 2.50 5.88 -0.81
N SER A 205 1.64 6.74 -1.38
CA SER A 205 1.30 6.67 -2.81
C SER A 205 2.53 6.88 -3.70
N THR A 206 3.44 7.77 -3.33
CA THR A 206 4.70 7.98 -4.08
C THR A 206 5.64 6.78 -3.97
N CYS A 207 5.82 6.23 -2.77
CA CYS A 207 6.63 5.04 -2.56
C CYS A 207 6.09 3.84 -3.36
N TYR A 208 4.78 3.61 -3.28
CA TYR A 208 4.09 2.56 -4.02
C TYR A 208 4.16 2.78 -5.52
N PHE A 209 3.99 4.02 -5.99
CA PHE A 209 4.15 4.36 -7.39
C PHE A 209 5.56 4.00 -7.86
N LEU A 210 6.61 4.50 -7.19
CA LEU A 210 8.00 4.24 -7.56
C LEU A 210 8.34 2.74 -7.58
N PHE A 211 7.90 1.98 -6.58
CA PHE A 211 8.14 0.55 -6.51
C PHE A 211 7.37 -0.24 -7.57
N ASN A 212 6.07 0.02 -7.78
CA ASN A 212 5.31 -0.62 -8.85
C ASN A 212 5.90 -0.26 -10.22
N PHE A 213 6.34 0.97 -10.39
CA PHE A 213 6.94 1.45 -11.62
C PHE A 213 8.31 0.82 -11.90
N THR A 214 9.08 0.53 -10.86
CA THR A 214 10.35 -0.23 -10.93
C THR A 214 10.08 -1.72 -11.21
N PHE A 215 9.10 -2.31 -10.52
CA PHE A 215 8.68 -3.70 -10.67
C PHE A 215 8.12 -4.00 -12.08
N LEU A 216 7.34 -3.07 -12.63
CA LEU A 216 6.78 -3.15 -13.99
C LEU A 216 7.78 -2.71 -15.08
N SER A 217 9.08 -2.70 -14.75
CA SER A 217 10.19 -2.54 -15.70
C SER A 217 10.19 -1.20 -16.47
N PHE A 218 9.89 -0.07 -15.80
CA PHE A 218 9.99 1.29 -16.35
C PHE A 218 9.29 1.51 -17.72
N PRO A 219 8.18 2.26 -17.80
CA PRO A 219 7.66 2.73 -19.10
C PRO A 219 8.60 3.69 -19.87
N TRP A 220 9.82 3.96 -19.35
CA TRP A 220 11.12 4.36 -19.99
C TRP A 220 11.22 4.40 -21.55
N SER A 221 10.58 3.50 -22.29
CA SER A 221 10.67 3.39 -23.76
C SER A 221 9.88 4.46 -24.54
N TRP A 222 9.06 5.27 -23.86
CA TRP A 222 8.21 6.36 -24.39
C TRP A 222 8.84 7.37 -25.37
N LEU A 223 10.17 7.49 -25.49
CA LEU A 223 10.80 8.42 -26.44
C LEU A 223 11.17 7.80 -27.79
N LYS A 224 11.13 6.47 -27.94
CA LYS A 224 11.48 5.86 -29.24
C LYS A 224 10.24 5.55 -30.07
N GLU A 225 9.18 4.98 -29.48
CA GLU A 225 7.97 4.62 -30.22
C GLU A 225 6.77 4.65 -29.27
N TRP A 226 5.91 5.67 -29.39
CA TRP A 226 4.71 5.82 -28.55
C TRP A 226 3.65 4.77 -28.98
N GLN A 227 3.78 3.54 -28.47
CA GLN A 227 2.75 2.51 -28.51
C GLN A 227 2.30 2.20 -27.07
N MET A 228 0.99 2.13 -26.85
CA MET A 228 0.35 1.80 -25.58
C MET A 228 0.75 0.39 -25.10
N GLN A 229 1.83 0.24 -24.32
CA GLN A 229 2.34 -1.09 -23.97
C GLN A 229 2.08 -1.58 -22.53
N SER A 230 1.45 -0.79 -21.64
CA SER A 230 0.56 -1.37 -20.60
C SER A 230 -0.39 -0.33 -19.98
N THR A 231 -1.70 -0.51 -20.13
CA THR A 231 -2.71 0.36 -19.49
C THR A 231 -2.58 0.35 -17.96
N SER A 232 -2.02 -0.71 -17.35
CA SER A 232 -1.73 -0.75 -15.91
C SER A 232 -0.82 0.39 -15.45
N GLY A 233 0.22 0.72 -16.22
CA GLY A 233 1.11 1.85 -15.90
C GLY A 233 0.37 3.19 -15.88
N MET A 234 -0.56 3.40 -16.82
CA MET A 234 -1.41 4.60 -16.85
C MET A 234 -2.34 4.68 -15.64
N ILE A 235 -2.94 3.55 -15.24
CA ILE A 235 -3.78 3.47 -14.03
C ILE A 235 -2.95 3.90 -12.80
N TYR A 236 -1.72 3.42 -12.65
CA TYR A 236 -0.85 3.81 -11.54
C TYR A 236 -0.47 5.30 -11.57
N ILE A 237 -0.16 5.86 -12.76
CA ILE A 237 0.13 7.30 -12.89
C ILE A 237 -1.10 8.13 -12.51
N ILE A 238 -2.27 7.81 -13.06
CA ILE A 238 -3.51 8.53 -12.76
C ILE A 238 -3.83 8.44 -11.28
N ALA A 239 -3.74 7.24 -10.69
CA ALA A 239 -3.97 7.04 -9.27
C ALA A 239 -3.00 7.88 -8.43
N TRP A 240 -1.70 7.87 -8.74
CA TRP A 240 -0.70 8.66 -8.03
C TRP A 240 -0.98 10.17 -8.13
N VAL A 241 -1.30 10.68 -9.32
CA VAL A 241 -1.65 12.10 -9.54
C VAL A 241 -2.89 12.48 -8.74
N VAL A 242 -3.97 11.69 -8.82
CA VAL A 242 -5.23 11.98 -8.12
C VAL A 242 -5.04 11.96 -6.61
N LEU A 243 -4.35 10.95 -6.07
CA LEU A 243 -4.08 10.85 -4.63
C LEU A 243 -3.16 11.99 -4.14
N SER A 244 -2.17 12.35 -4.95
CA SER A 244 -1.26 13.46 -4.64
C SER A 244 -1.98 14.81 -4.63
N LEU A 245 -2.84 15.05 -5.61
CA LEU A 245 -3.68 16.25 -5.67
C LEU A 245 -4.63 16.32 -4.46
N ALA A 246 -5.29 15.21 -4.12
CA ALA A 246 -6.18 15.16 -2.96
C ALA A 246 -5.44 15.51 -1.66
N ALA A 247 -4.26 14.94 -1.44
CA ALA A 247 -3.42 15.27 -0.28
C ALA A 247 -2.96 16.73 -0.29
N TYR A 248 -2.52 17.24 -1.43
CA TYR A 248 -2.07 18.63 -1.56
C TYR A 248 -3.19 19.64 -1.25
N LEU A 249 -4.41 19.40 -1.74
CA LEU A 249 -5.57 20.23 -1.44
C LEU A 249 -5.89 20.28 0.06
N VAL A 250 -5.71 19.15 0.76
CA VAL A 250 -5.87 19.08 2.21
C VAL A 250 -4.82 19.92 2.94
N LEU A 251 -3.55 19.85 2.51
CA LEU A 251 -2.46 20.62 3.09
C LEU A 251 -2.64 22.13 2.86
N LEU A 252 -3.08 22.55 1.67
CA LEU A 252 -3.40 23.94 1.38
C LEU A 252 -4.50 24.49 2.29
N LYS A 253 -5.60 23.74 2.44
CA LYS A 253 -6.72 24.15 3.31
C LYS A 253 -6.30 24.27 4.77
N SER A 254 -5.39 23.40 5.23
CA SER A 254 -4.86 23.46 6.60
C SER A 254 -3.99 24.69 6.87
N LYS A 255 -3.25 25.19 5.86
CA LYS A 255 -2.48 26.45 5.99
C LYS A 255 -3.39 27.68 6.04
N ALA A 256 -4.41 27.73 5.19
CA ALA A 256 -5.35 28.86 5.14
C ALA A 256 -6.12 29.06 6.46
N SER A 257 -6.45 27.96 7.16
CA SER A 257 -7.15 28.00 8.45
C SER A 257 -6.33 28.53 9.62
N LYS A 258 -5.00 28.68 9.49
CA LYS A 258 -4.13 29.25 10.54
C LYS A 258 -3.98 30.78 10.47
N HIS A 259 -4.55 31.41 9.44
CA HIS A 259 -4.44 32.86 9.19
C HIS A 259 -5.76 33.62 9.40
N PHE A 260 -6.76 32.97 10.01
CA PHE A 260 -7.98 33.57 10.55
C PHE A 260 -8.07 33.24 12.03
#